data_AF-A0A9P5TTH3-F1
#
_entry.id   AF-A0A9P5TTH3-F1
#
_cell.length_a   1.000
_cell.length_b   1.000
_cell.length_c   1.000
_cell.angle_alpha   90.00
_cell.angle_beta   90.00
_cell.angle_gamma   90.00
#
_symmetry.space_group_name_H-M   'P 1'
#
loop_
_entity.id
_entity.type
_entity.pdbx_description
1 polymer ?
#
loop_
_entity_poly.entity_id
_entity_poly.type
_entity_poly.pdbx_seq_one_letter_code
_entity_poly.pdbx_strand_id
1 'polypeptide(L)'
;MRFSSTFCLVFVTFVAHASTTLAQLSSGQYVLRSQNGNVPVGRSVFEDQSTRPKKIGVTSDAWNVERLENGRFILRNGGSPTTDINGKVYADVLGQNIIEWVIKRQQKSGAYTIETPDGRRGWVLPSKEVGTQVDSRPLIIGPSLPPFFPLSELWKFDTVADE
;
A
#
# COMPACT_ATOMS: atom_id res chain seq x y z
N MET A 1 -28.77 8.83 -70.67
CA MET A 1 -28.68 9.15 -69.23
C MET A 1 -28.33 7.86 -68.48
N ARG A 2 -27.13 7.76 -67.90
CA ARG A 2 -26.73 6.67 -66.99
C ARG A 2 -26.14 7.30 -65.74
N PHE A 3 -26.82 7.19 -64.62
CA PHE A 3 -26.24 7.44 -63.30
C PHE A 3 -25.78 6.10 -62.75
N SER A 4 -24.48 5.96 -62.47
CA SER A 4 -23.96 4.87 -61.65
C SER A 4 -23.39 5.50 -60.39
N SER A 5 -23.99 5.14 -59.26
CA SER A 5 -23.79 5.73 -57.94
C SER A 5 -22.52 5.19 -57.30
N THR A 6 -21.56 6.07 -57.03
CA THR A 6 -20.36 5.74 -56.24
C THR A 6 -20.74 5.71 -54.76
N PHE A 7 -20.69 4.54 -54.13
CA PHE A 7 -20.85 4.38 -52.68
C PHE A 7 -19.54 4.78 -51.99
N CYS A 8 -19.58 5.85 -51.20
CA CYS A 8 -18.43 6.32 -50.41
C CYS A 8 -18.47 5.65 -49.03
N LEU A 9 -17.52 4.74 -48.76
CA LEU A 9 -17.32 4.14 -47.44
C LEU A 9 -16.63 5.16 -46.53
N VAL A 10 -17.35 5.68 -45.55
CA VAL A 10 -16.77 6.50 -44.47
C VAL A 10 -16.20 5.55 -43.42
N PHE A 11 -14.87 5.45 -43.36
CA PHE A 11 -14.18 4.79 -42.26
C PHE A 11 -14.25 5.68 -41.02
N VAL A 12 -15.03 5.28 -40.02
CA VAL A 12 -14.99 5.90 -38.69
C VAL A 12 -13.82 5.29 -37.93
N THR A 13 -12.74 6.03 -37.82
CA THR A 13 -11.56 5.64 -37.03
C THR A 13 -11.90 5.78 -35.54
N PHE A 14 -12.11 4.67 -34.85
CA PHE A 14 -12.13 4.67 -33.38
C PHE A 14 -10.69 4.87 -32.88
N VAL A 15 -10.42 6.02 -32.28
CA VAL A 15 -9.19 6.22 -31.47
C VAL A 15 -9.40 5.48 -30.15
N ALA A 16 -8.82 4.28 -30.05
CA ALA A 16 -8.69 3.59 -28.77
C ALA A 16 -7.82 4.44 -27.84
N HIS A 17 -8.45 5.08 -26.86
CA HIS A 17 -7.72 5.70 -25.76
C HIS A 17 -7.18 4.57 -24.89
N ALA A 18 -5.87 4.33 -24.97
CA ALA A 18 -5.19 3.46 -24.02
C ALA A 18 -5.39 4.05 -22.63
N SER A 19 -6.35 3.49 -21.89
CA SER A 19 -6.47 3.72 -20.46
C SER A 19 -5.29 3.00 -19.85
N THR A 20 -4.23 3.74 -19.50
CA THR A 20 -3.13 3.20 -18.72
C THR A 20 -3.70 2.75 -17.38
N THR A 21 -4.06 1.47 -17.27
CA THR A 21 -4.35 0.84 -15.98
C THR A 21 -3.12 1.01 -15.12
N LEU A 22 -3.23 1.85 -14.08
CA LEU A 22 -2.19 1.97 -13.07
C LEU A 22 -1.96 0.57 -12.51
N ALA A 23 -0.74 0.05 -12.64
CA ALA A 23 -0.41 -1.29 -12.16
C ALA A 23 -0.79 -1.40 -10.66
N GLN A 24 -1.69 -2.34 -10.38
CA GLN A 24 -2.15 -2.64 -9.03
C GLN A 24 -1.03 -3.38 -8.29
N LEU A 25 -0.86 -3.11 -6.98
CA LEU A 25 0.15 -3.78 -6.15
C LEU A 25 -0.05 -5.32 -6.20
N SER A 26 1.00 -6.04 -6.56
CA SER A 26 1.03 -7.51 -6.62
C SER A 26 1.49 -8.12 -5.30
N SER A 27 1.25 -9.42 -5.13
CA SER A 27 1.93 -10.19 -4.07
C SER A 27 3.44 -10.24 -4.33
N GLY A 28 4.26 -10.31 -3.28
CA GLY A 28 5.71 -10.40 -3.42
C GLY A 28 6.51 -9.97 -2.19
N GLN A 29 7.83 -9.92 -2.34
CA GLN A 29 8.75 -9.39 -1.35
C GLN A 29 9.03 -7.90 -1.61
N TYR A 30 8.91 -7.09 -0.56
CA TYR A 30 9.08 -5.65 -0.67
C TYR A 30 9.89 -5.06 0.50
N VAL A 31 10.56 -3.94 0.23
CA VAL A 31 10.94 -2.98 1.27
C VAL A 31 9.82 -1.93 1.36
N LEU A 32 9.18 -1.84 2.52
CA LEU A 32 8.13 -0.86 2.78
C LEU A 32 8.76 0.43 3.31
N ARG A 33 8.59 1.54 2.58
CA ARG A 33 9.13 2.86 2.96
C ARG A 33 8.05 3.87 3.22
N SER A 34 8.18 4.58 4.34
CA SER A 34 7.40 5.80 4.56
C SER A 34 7.87 6.91 3.64
N GLN A 35 6.94 7.62 2.99
CA GLN A 35 7.28 8.82 2.24
C GLN A 35 7.70 9.98 3.15
N ASN A 36 7.46 9.89 4.47
CA ASN A 36 8.04 10.79 5.46
C ASN A 36 9.53 10.47 5.66
N GLY A 37 10.39 11.10 4.86
CA GLY A 37 11.84 10.94 4.95
C GLY A 37 12.41 9.71 4.22
N ASN A 38 11.59 8.97 3.46
CA ASN A 38 11.99 7.79 2.69
C ASN A 38 12.62 6.66 3.54
N VAL A 39 12.21 6.56 4.80
CA VAL A 39 12.75 5.60 5.77
C VAL A 39 12.02 4.26 5.66
N PRO A 40 12.74 3.12 5.70
CA PRO A 40 12.12 1.81 5.73
C PRO A 40 11.46 1.55 7.08
N VAL A 41 10.41 0.73 7.07
CA VAL A 41 9.74 0.25 8.29
C VAL A 41 9.67 -1.27 8.31
N GLY A 42 9.53 -1.85 9.50
CA GLY A 42 9.54 -3.30 9.73
C GLY A 42 9.65 -3.60 11.22
N ARG A 43 10.03 -4.83 11.54
CA ARG A 43 10.39 -5.30 12.88
C ARG A 43 11.85 -5.03 13.19
N SER A 44 12.14 -4.90 14.47
CA SER A 44 13.53 -4.75 14.92
C SER A 44 14.26 -6.07 14.71
N VAL A 45 15.54 -6.00 14.32
CA VAL A 45 16.42 -7.19 14.29
C VAL A 45 16.83 -7.64 15.69
N PHE A 46 16.73 -6.73 16.68
CA PHE A 46 16.96 -7.02 18.10
C PHE A 46 15.62 -7.01 18.82
N GLU A 47 15.03 -8.19 18.99
CA GLU A 47 13.76 -8.40 19.70
C GLU A 47 13.92 -9.47 20.77
N ASP A 48 13.10 -9.40 21.82
CA ASP A 48 12.99 -10.50 22.77
C ASP A 48 12.36 -11.75 22.12
N GLN A 49 12.63 -12.92 22.69
CA GLN A 49 12.10 -14.21 22.21
C GLN A 49 10.65 -14.49 22.65
N SER A 50 9.94 -13.51 23.20
CA SER A 50 8.56 -13.72 23.64
C SER A 50 7.61 -13.84 22.45
N THR A 51 6.45 -14.46 22.67
CA THR A 51 5.34 -14.51 21.69
C THR A 51 4.47 -13.25 21.71
N ARG A 52 4.87 -12.20 22.43
CA ARG A 52 4.13 -10.94 22.45
C ARG A 52 4.18 -10.27 21.07
N PRO A 53 3.12 -9.55 20.65
CA PRO A 53 3.12 -8.79 19.43
C PRO A 53 4.34 -7.87 19.33
N LYS A 54 4.97 -7.83 18.15
CA LYS A 54 6.19 -7.07 17.89
C LYS A 54 5.85 -5.75 17.22
N LYS A 55 6.54 -4.69 17.61
CA LYS A 55 6.28 -3.35 17.07
C LYS A 55 6.72 -3.28 15.61
N ILE A 56 5.93 -2.62 14.78
CA ILE A 56 6.36 -2.19 13.45
C ILE A 56 6.86 -0.74 13.56
N GLY A 57 8.12 -0.49 13.25
CA GLY A 57 8.73 0.83 13.36
C GLY A 57 9.82 1.07 12.33
N VAL A 58 10.57 2.17 12.48
CA VAL A 58 11.66 2.54 11.55
C VAL A 58 12.82 1.55 11.66
N THR A 59 13.01 0.73 10.62
CA THR A 59 14.01 -0.34 10.50
C THR A 59 14.01 -0.90 9.07
N SER A 60 15.05 -1.62 8.68
CA SER A 60 15.18 -2.20 7.33
C SER A 60 14.97 -3.71 7.38
N ASP A 61 13.73 -4.14 7.16
CA ASP A 61 13.39 -5.57 7.05
C ASP A 61 12.44 -5.81 5.86
N ALA A 62 12.50 -7.01 5.29
CA ALA A 62 11.70 -7.40 4.14
C ALA A 62 10.26 -7.71 4.54
N TRP A 63 9.33 -7.38 3.65
CA TRP A 63 7.91 -7.62 3.81
C TRP A 63 7.44 -8.67 2.81
N ASN A 64 6.70 -9.66 3.30
CA ASN A 64 5.88 -10.48 2.44
C ASN A 64 4.49 -9.83 2.34
N VAL A 65 4.15 -9.41 1.12
CA VAL A 65 2.84 -8.84 0.79
C VAL A 65 2.05 -9.90 0.05
N GLU A 66 0.89 -10.27 0.59
CA GLU A 66 -0.01 -11.25 0.00
C GLU A 66 -1.30 -10.57 -0.40
N ARG A 67 -1.59 -10.50 -1.70
CA ARG A 67 -2.88 -10.06 -2.23
C ARG A 67 -3.86 -11.24 -2.22
N LEU A 68 -4.99 -11.04 -1.56
CA LEU A 68 -6.09 -11.99 -1.48
C LEU A 68 -7.03 -11.88 -2.69
N GLU A 69 -7.84 -12.92 -2.91
CA GLU A 69 -8.84 -12.96 -3.99
C GLU A 69 -9.85 -11.81 -3.92
N ASN A 70 -10.19 -11.37 -2.70
CA ASN A 70 -11.08 -10.23 -2.46
C ASN A 70 -10.44 -8.85 -2.69
N GLY A 71 -9.18 -8.81 -3.13
CA GLY A 71 -8.43 -7.59 -3.41
C GLY A 71 -7.84 -6.88 -2.18
N ARG A 72 -8.01 -7.43 -0.97
CA ARG A 72 -7.32 -6.99 0.25
C ARG A 72 -5.97 -7.67 0.40
N PHE A 73 -5.21 -7.27 1.42
CA PHE A 73 -3.83 -7.67 1.59
C PHE A 73 -3.53 -8.16 3.00
N ILE A 74 -2.74 -9.23 3.11
CA ILE A 74 -2.05 -9.58 4.35
C ILE A 74 -0.62 -9.07 4.22
N LEU A 75 -0.22 -8.23 5.18
CA LEU A 75 1.15 -7.70 5.28
C LEU A 75 1.88 -8.45 6.39
N ARG A 76 2.94 -9.18 6.04
CA ARG A 76 3.76 -9.93 6.98
C ARG A 76 5.17 -9.37 7.04
N ASN A 77 5.70 -9.30 8.25
CA ASN A 77 7.10 -8.93 8.49
C ASN A 77 7.70 -9.84 9.57
N GLY A 78 8.89 -10.38 9.30
CA GLY A 78 9.45 -11.51 10.04
C GLY A 78 8.49 -12.71 10.13
N GLY A 79 7.75 -13.00 9.04
CA GLY A 79 6.78 -14.10 8.92
C GLY A 79 5.42 -13.91 9.61
N SER A 80 5.31 -12.95 10.53
CA SER A 80 4.09 -12.69 11.31
C SER A 80 3.17 -11.69 10.60
N PRO A 81 1.84 -11.93 10.54
CA PRO A 81 0.89 -10.99 9.97
C PRO A 81 0.75 -9.75 10.86
N THR A 82 0.45 -8.61 10.24
CA THR A 82 0.24 -7.37 10.97
C THR A 82 -1.20 -7.17 11.41
N THR A 83 -1.35 -6.38 12.48
CA THR A 83 -2.62 -6.07 13.13
C THR A 83 -2.60 -4.67 13.75
N ASP A 84 -3.77 -4.20 14.18
CA ASP A 84 -3.96 -2.97 14.95
C ASP A 84 -4.28 -3.35 16.40
N ILE A 85 -3.43 -2.92 17.33
CA ILE A 85 -3.68 -3.04 18.77
C ILE A 85 -3.60 -1.64 19.38
N ASN A 86 -4.74 -1.17 19.89
CA ASN A 86 -4.86 0.13 20.57
C ASN A 86 -4.33 1.31 19.73
N GLY A 87 -4.52 1.29 18.41
CA GLY A 87 -4.10 2.37 17.52
C GLY A 87 -2.64 2.36 17.15
N LYS A 88 -1.99 1.21 17.25
CA LYS A 88 -0.60 0.99 16.85
C LYS A 88 -0.53 -0.27 15.99
N VAL A 89 0.38 -0.26 15.02
CA VAL A 89 0.61 -1.40 14.16
C VAL A 89 1.61 -2.36 14.83
N TYR A 90 1.23 -3.63 14.89
CA TYR A 90 2.06 -4.71 15.41
C TYR A 90 2.12 -5.87 14.41
N ALA A 91 3.18 -6.66 14.47
CA ALA A 91 3.21 -8.03 13.97
C ALA A 91 2.72 -8.98 15.06
N ASP A 92 1.65 -9.73 14.80
CA ASP A 92 1.10 -10.73 15.71
C ASP A 92 1.84 -12.06 15.53
N VAL A 93 2.75 -12.36 16.45
CA VAL A 93 3.60 -13.57 16.41
C VAL A 93 2.77 -14.85 16.52
N LEU A 94 1.62 -14.81 17.20
CA LEU A 94 0.72 -15.96 17.31
C LEU A 94 -0.25 -16.07 16.12
N GLY A 95 -0.35 -15.01 15.30
CA GLY A 95 -1.22 -14.96 14.13
C GLY A 95 -2.71 -15.07 14.46
N GLN A 96 -3.13 -14.65 15.65
CA GLN A 96 -4.50 -14.78 16.12
C GLN A 96 -5.41 -13.64 15.63
N ASN A 97 -4.84 -12.47 15.34
CA ASN A 97 -5.58 -11.26 14.99
C ASN A 97 -5.16 -10.72 13.62
N ILE A 98 -5.46 -11.45 12.56
CA ILE A 98 -5.10 -11.04 11.19
C ILE A 98 -6.04 -9.94 10.70
N ILE A 99 -5.48 -8.82 10.25
CA ILE A 99 -6.22 -7.77 9.54
C ILE A 99 -5.95 -7.89 8.04
N GLU A 100 -7.02 -7.90 7.24
CA GLU A 100 -6.94 -7.79 5.79
C GLU A 100 -6.91 -6.30 5.39
N TRP A 101 -5.73 -5.76 5.15
CA TRP A 101 -5.54 -4.34 4.85
C TRP A 101 -6.07 -3.97 3.46
N VAL A 102 -6.61 -2.76 3.36
CA VAL A 102 -6.96 -2.13 2.08
C VAL A 102 -5.81 -1.23 1.66
N ILE A 103 -5.16 -1.54 0.54
CA ILE A 103 -4.03 -0.77 0.02
C ILE A 103 -4.46 -0.02 -1.23
N LYS A 104 -4.43 1.33 -1.18
CA LYS A 104 -4.91 2.19 -2.27
C LYS A 104 -3.78 3.01 -2.84
N ARG A 105 -3.57 2.93 -4.16
CA ARG A 105 -2.62 3.79 -4.87
C ARG A 105 -3.18 5.19 -5.01
N GLN A 106 -2.42 6.18 -4.57
CA GLN A 106 -2.79 7.59 -4.60
C GLN A 106 -2.30 8.23 -5.90
N GLN A 107 -3.22 8.71 -6.73
CA GLN A 107 -2.91 9.18 -8.09
C GLN A 107 -1.88 10.31 -8.12
N LYS A 108 -1.97 11.26 -7.17
CA LYS A 108 -1.12 12.45 -7.14
C LYS A 108 0.34 12.15 -6.79
N SER A 109 0.59 11.20 -5.90
CA SER A 109 1.94 10.85 -5.42
C SER A 109 2.50 9.58 -6.06
N GLY A 110 1.64 8.73 -6.60
CA GLY A 110 1.97 7.35 -7.01
C GLY A 110 2.27 6.39 -5.86
N ALA A 111 2.25 6.88 -4.61
CA ALA A 111 2.44 6.11 -3.39
C ALA A 111 1.12 5.48 -2.92
N TYR A 112 1.14 4.74 -1.81
CA TYR A 112 -0.01 4.00 -1.31
C TYR A 112 -0.44 4.47 0.08
N THR A 113 -1.74 4.41 0.38
CA THR A 113 -2.25 4.35 1.75
C THR A 113 -2.48 2.89 2.15
N ILE A 114 -2.37 2.59 3.44
CA ILE A 114 -2.65 1.26 4.02
C ILE A 114 -3.71 1.48 5.09
N GLU A 115 -4.90 0.91 4.88
CA GLU A 115 -6.12 1.23 5.65
C GLU A 115 -6.75 -0.03 6.23
N THR A 116 -7.44 0.11 7.37
CA THR A 116 -8.30 -0.95 7.91
C THR A 116 -9.44 -1.27 6.95
N PRO A 117 -10.04 -2.49 7.00
CA PRO A 117 -11.13 -2.88 6.12
C PRO A 117 -12.33 -1.91 6.12
N ASP A 118 -12.59 -1.27 7.26
CA ASP A 118 -13.68 -0.30 7.45
C ASP A 118 -13.31 1.14 7.03
N GLY A 119 -12.06 1.37 6.61
CA GLY A 119 -11.54 2.67 6.20
C GLY A 119 -11.44 3.72 7.32
N ARG A 120 -11.66 3.34 8.59
CA ARG A 120 -11.65 4.30 9.71
C ARG A 120 -10.25 4.68 10.15
N ARG A 121 -9.26 3.82 9.92
CA ARG A 121 -7.88 4.03 10.32
C ARG A 121 -6.95 3.61 9.19
N GLY A 122 -5.74 4.16 9.22
CA GLY A 122 -4.67 3.73 8.36
C GLY A 122 -3.31 3.92 9.03
N TRP A 123 -2.30 3.42 8.35
CA TRP A 123 -0.93 3.45 8.84
C TRP A 123 -0.35 4.85 8.73
N VAL A 124 0.18 5.36 9.83
CA VAL A 124 0.82 6.67 9.90
C VAL A 124 2.16 6.55 10.60
N LEU A 125 3.24 7.02 9.97
CA LEU A 125 4.55 7.13 10.61
C LEU A 125 4.70 8.54 11.23
N PRO A 126 4.56 8.70 12.57
CA PRO A 126 4.53 10.01 13.20
C PRO A 126 5.88 10.73 13.19
N SER A 127 6.99 9.97 13.25
CA SER A 127 8.36 10.48 13.17
C SER A 127 9.25 9.50 12.40
N LYS A 128 10.29 10.04 11.77
CA LYS A 128 11.32 9.27 11.04
C LYS A 128 12.45 8.75 11.95
N GLU A 129 12.37 9.01 13.24
CA GLU A 129 13.37 8.57 14.23
C GLU A 129 13.34 7.06 14.43
N VAL A 130 14.51 6.46 14.60
CA VAL A 130 14.66 5.03 14.90
C VAL A 130 13.87 4.69 16.16
N GLY A 131 13.17 3.56 16.14
CA GLY A 131 12.31 3.13 17.26
C GLY A 131 10.92 3.77 17.28
N THR A 132 10.64 4.75 16.41
CA THR A 132 9.27 5.24 16.21
C THR A 132 8.40 4.12 15.67
N GLN A 133 7.34 3.79 16.39
CA GLN A 133 6.34 2.82 15.96
C GLN A 133 5.32 3.45 15.01
N VAL A 134 4.86 2.67 14.03
CA VAL A 134 3.77 3.05 13.13
C VAL A 134 2.44 3.08 13.90
N ASP A 135 1.72 4.18 13.77
CA ASP A 135 0.38 4.35 14.30
C ASP A 135 -0.67 3.76 13.35
N SER A 136 -1.76 3.26 13.92
CA SER A 136 -3.01 3.06 13.20
C SER A 136 -3.99 4.13 13.67
N ARG A 137 -4.35 5.10 12.82
CA ARG A 137 -5.25 6.21 13.20
C ARG A 137 -6.00 6.75 11.99
N PRO A 138 -7.08 7.53 12.17
CA PRO A 138 -7.76 8.17 11.04
C PRO A 138 -6.77 8.96 10.18
N LEU A 139 -6.86 8.77 8.86
CA LEU A 139 -6.02 9.47 7.88
C LEU A 139 -6.50 10.91 7.69
N ILE A 140 -5.57 11.83 7.52
CA ILE A 140 -5.85 13.24 7.23
C ILE A 140 -5.93 13.42 5.72
N ILE A 141 -7.10 13.81 5.25
CA ILE A 141 -7.36 14.01 3.82
C ILE A 141 -7.44 15.51 3.52
N GLY A 142 -6.51 15.99 2.70
CA GLY A 142 -6.47 17.38 2.29
C GLY A 142 -7.51 17.73 1.21
N PRO A 143 -8.12 18.94 1.26
CA PRO A 143 -9.14 19.34 0.30
C PRO A 143 -8.53 19.69 -1.05
N SER A 144 -8.42 18.72 -1.95
CA SER A 144 -8.07 18.91 -3.36
C SER A 144 -8.72 17.87 -4.26
N LEU A 145 -8.65 18.07 -5.59
CA LEU A 145 -9.09 17.09 -6.58
C LEU A 145 -7.92 16.75 -7.53
N PRO A 146 -7.32 15.54 -7.45
CA PRO A 146 -7.60 14.48 -6.47
C PRO A 146 -7.16 14.89 -5.05
N PRO A 147 -7.71 14.26 -3.99
CA PRO A 147 -7.28 14.51 -2.62
C PRO A 147 -5.79 14.26 -2.42
N PHE A 148 -5.18 14.93 -1.44
CA PHE A 148 -3.80 14.67 -1.05
C PHE A 148 -3.73 14.16 0.38
N PHE A 149 -2.71 13.35 0.65
CA PHE A 149 -2.41 12.81 1.97
C PHE A 149 -1.05 13.34 2.43
N PRO A 150 -0.85 13.61 3.73
CA PRO A 150 0.46 13.90 4.29
C PRO A 150 1.46 12.78 4.00
N LEU A 151 2.75 13.13 3.89
CA LEU A 151 3.81 12.14 3.62
C LEU A 151 3.92 11.05 4.71
N SER A 152 3.50 11.35 5.94
CA SER A 152 3.44 10.38 7.04
C SER A 152 2.42 9.26 6.82
N GLU A 153 1.49 9.43 5.89
CA GLU A 153 0.39 8.49 5.60
C GLU A 153 0.58 7.76 4.26
N LEU A 154 1.68 8.08 3.56
CA LEU A 154 2.00 7.57 2.24
C LEU A 154 3.18 6.60 2.29
N TRP A 155 3.04 5.49 1.57
CA TRP A 155 3.95 4.35 1.61
C TRP A 155 4.41 3.96 0.21
N LYS A 156 5.68 3.58 0.06
CA LYS A 156 6.22 2.96 -1.14
C LYS A 156 6.57 1.50 -0.88
N PHE A 157 6.28 0.67 -1.87
CA PHE A 157 6.61 -0.74 -1.90
C PHE A 157 7.69 -0.92 -2.96
N ASP A 158 8.96 -0.97 -2.53
CA ASP A 158 10.08 -1.21 -3.43
C ASP A 158 10.29 -2.72 -3.52
N THR A 159 10.29 -3.30 -4.73
CA THR A 159 10.56 -4.74 -4.91
C THR A 159 11.96 -5.08 -4.41
N VAL A 160 12.10 -6.17 -3.64
CA VAL A 160 13.41 -6.75 -3.38
C VAL A 160 13.87 -7.37 -4.70
N ALA A 161 15.02 -6.96 -5.22
CA ALA A 161 15.59 -7.63 -6.40
C ALA A 161 15.94 -9.06 -6.00
N ASP A 162 15.55 -10.04 -6.82
CA ASP A 162 16.06 -11.40 -6.70
C ASP A 162 17.59 -11.32 -6.93
N GLU A 163 18.39 -11.55 -5.87
CA GLU A 163 19.85 -11.69 -5.97
C GLU A 163 20.25 -12.98 -6.69
#